data_AF-A0A182KCE4-F1
#
_entry.id   AF-A0A182KCE4-F1
#
_cell.length_a   1.000
_cell.length_b   1.000
_cell.length_c   1.000
_cell.angle_alpha   90.00
_cell.angle_beta   90.00
_cell.angle_gamma   90.00
#
_symmetry.space_group_name_H-M   'P 1'
#
loop_
_entity.id
_entity.type
_entity.pdbx_description
1 polymer ?
#
loop_
_entity_poly.entity_id
_entity_poly.type
_entity_poly.pdbx_seq_one_letter_code
_entity_poly.pdbx_strand_id
1 'polypeptide(L)' 'MSTAIKKQISISPKIVRVATGGRAELNCIANATPAAKVVWLKNGVPVHANPPFVLLADSSLLIARVEIQ' A
#
# COMPACT_ATOMS: atom_id res chain seq x y z
N MET A 1 -9.63 -18.25 -31.15
CA MET A 1 -9.66 -16.79 -30.96
C MET A 1 -8.97 -16.47 -29.64
N SER A 2 -7.78 -15.90 -29.69
CA SER A 2 -6.97 -15.57 -28.51
C SER A 2 -7.34 -14.18 -28.01
N THR A 3 -8.18 -14.10 -26.98
CA THR A 3 -8.50 -12.82 -26.34
C THR A 3 -7.30 -12.35 -25.52
N ALA A 4 -6.48 -11.47 -26.08
CA ALA A 4 -5.38 -10.84 -25.35
C ALA A 4 -5.96 -9.91 -24.28
N ILE A 5 -5.88 -10.31 -23.00
CA ILE A 5 -6.23 -9.44 -21.87
C ILE A 5 -5.21 -8.30 -21.83
N LYS A 6 -5.63 -7.08 -22.21
CA LYS A 6 -4.81 -5.88 -22.10
C LYS A 6 -4.67 -5.53 -20.62
N LYS A 7 -3.47 -5.72 -20.05
CA LYS A 7 -3.16 -5.35 -18.66
C LYS A 7 -3.41 -3.84 -18.49
N GLN A 8 -4.38 -3.49 -17.65
CA GLN A 8 -4.70 -2.11 -17.30
C GLN A 8 -4.68 -1.99 -15.77
N ILE A 9 -4.00 -0.97 -15.25
CA ILE A 9 -3.85 -0.69 -13.83
C ILE A 9 -4.13 0.80 -13.63
N SER A 10 -4.98 1.14 -12.67
CA SER A 10 -5.21 2.50 -12.20
C SER A 10 -5.07 2.55 -10.68
N ILE A 11 -4.27 3.50 -10.15
CA ILE A 11 -3.95 3.66 -8.74
C ILE A 11 -4.25 5.09 -8.32
N SER A 12 -4.97 5.26 -7.21
CA SER A 12 -5.32 6.57 -6.65
C SER A 12 -4.76 6.72 -5.23
N PRO A 13 -3.50 7.20 -5.06
CA PRO A 13 -2.90 7.36 -3.74
C PRO A 13 -3.49 8.54 -2.97
N LYS A 14 -3.68 8.37 -1.66
CA LYS A 14 -4.12 9.44 -0.75
C LYS A 14 -2.99 9.84 0.18
N ILE A 15 -2.74 11.14 0.29
CA ILE A 15 -1.80 11.70 1.26
C ILE A 15 -2.43 11.61 2.66
N VAL A 16 -1.68 11.06 3.62
CA VAL A 16 -2.07 10.96 5.03
C VAL A 16 -1.09 11.78 5.86
N ARG A 17 -1.63 12.64 6.74
CA ARG A 17 -0.84 13.46 7.68
C ARG A 17 -1.15 13.00 9.10
N VAL A 18 -0.12 12.77 9.89
CA VAL A 18 -0.25 12.34 11.29
C VAL A 18 0.85 13.00 12.12
N ALA A 19 0.57 13.24 13.40
CA ALA A 19 1.58 13.70 14.35
C ALA A 19 2.56 12.57 14.71
N THR A 20 3.78 12.93 15.13
CA THR A 20 4.76 11.99 15.70
C THR A 20 4.14 11.20 16.85
N GLY A 21 4.42 9.90 16.90
CA GLY A 21 3.83 8.95 17.83
C GLY A 21 2.42 8.49 17.47
N GLY A 22 1.77 9.11 16.48
CA GLY A 22 0.44 8.71 16.01
C GLY A 22 0.43 7.50 15.11
N ARG A 23 -0.78 7.06 14.74
CA ARG A 23 -1.06 5.93 13.86
C ARG A 23 -1.42 6.40 12.45
N ALA A 24 -0.81 5.83 11.43
CA ALA A 24 -1.14 6.11 10.03
C ALA A 24 -1.61 4.84 9.32
N GLU A 25 -2.64 4.98 8.48
CA GLU A 25 -3.16 3.92 7.63
C GLU A 25 -3.14 4.39 6.19
N LEU A 26 -2.42 3.65 5.34
CA LEU A 26 -2.25 3.96 3.93
C LEU A 26 -2.99 2.90 3.12
N ASN A 27 -4.00 3.33 2.37
CA ASN A 27 -4.87 2.41 1.62
C ASN A 27 -4.46 2.42 0.14
N CYS A 28 -4.27 1.23 -0.43
CA CYS A 28 -3.98 1.07 -1.85
C CYS A 28 -5.23 0.57 -2.58
N ILE A 29 -5.91 1.47 -3.28
CA ILE A 29 -7.04 1.11 -4.14
C ILE A 29 -6.50 0.97 -5.56
N ALA A 30 -6.37 -0.27 -6.02
CA ALA A 30 -5.90 -0.61 -7.35
C ALA A 30 -7.02 -1.31 -8.15
N ASN A 31 -7.45 -0.68 -9.24
CA ASN A 31 -8.38 -1.29 -10.19
C ASN A 31 -7.56 -1.91 -11.32
N ALA A 32 -7.51 -3.26 -11.36
CA ALA A 32 -6.71 -4.00 -12.32
C ALA A 32 -7.39 -5.28 -12.80
N THR A 33 -7.12 -5.67 -14.04
CA THR A 33 -7.54 -6.96 -14.60
C THR A 33 -6.37 -7.60 -15.37
N PRO A 34 -5.88 -8.78 -14.95
CA PRO A 34 -6.22 -9.54 -13.73
C PRO A 34 -5.93 -8.78 -12.43
N ALA A 35 -6.43 -9.29 -11.28
CA ALA A 35 -6.24 -8.66 -9.98
C ALA A 35 -4.75 -8.35 -9.69
N ALA A 36 -4.47 -7.15 -9.20
CA ALA A 36 -3.12 -6.70 -8.92
C ALA A 36 -2.61 -7.23 -7.57
N LYS A 37 -1.30 -7.42 -7.48
CA LYS A 37 -0.61 -7.63 -6.21
C LYS A 37 -0.06 -6.29 -5.72
N VAL A 38 -0.39 -5.92 -4.48
CA VAL A 38 0.12 -4.69 -3.84
C VAL A 38 1.37 -5.01 -3.03
N VAL A 39 2.38 -4.15 -3.14
CA VAL A 39 3.59 -4.17 -2.32
C VAL A 39 3.87 -2.77 -1.82
N TRP A 40 4.23 -2.65 -0.54
CA TRP A 40 4.55 -1.37 0.08
C TRP A 40 6.06 -1.15 0.10
N LEU A 41 6.49 0.06 -0.26
CA LEU A 41 7.88 0.49 -0.23
C LEU A 41 8.00 1.72 0.66
N LYS A 42 9.03 1.75 1.51
CA LYS A 42 9.46 2.94 2.25
C LYS A 42 10.83 3.33 1.73
N ASN A 43 10.93 4.52 1.13
CA ASN A 43 12.19 5.02 0.52
C ASN A 43 12.83 4.02 -0.45
N GLY A 44 12.00 3.34 -1.25
CA GLY A 44 12.44 2.31 -2.21
C GLY A 44 12.70 0.91 -1.62
N VAL A 45 12.61 0.73 -0.30
CA VAL A 45 12.84 -0.56 0.36
C VAL A 45 11.51 -1.24 0.68
N PRO A 46 11.34 -2.55 0.40
CA PRO A 46 10.15 -3.31 0.80
C PRO A 46 9.83 -3.23 2.28
N VAL A 47 8.58 -2.91 2.59
CA VAL A 47 8.04 -2.99 3.94
C VAL A 47 7.61 -4.43 4.21
N HIS A 48 8.12 -5.00 5.28
CA HIS A 48 7.70 -6.31 5.78
C HIS A 48 6.72 -6.14 6.95
N ALA A 49 5.96 -7.18 7.27
CA ALA A 49 5.10 -7.19 8.44
C ALA A 49 5.97 -7.38 9.70
N ASN A 50 6.37 -6.28 10.32
CA ASN A 50 7.11 -6.23 11.57
C ASN A 50 6.86 -4.88 12.24
N PRO A 51 6.73 -4.78 13.58
CA PRO A 51 6.50 -3.52 14.25
C PRO A 51 7.51 -2.44 13.81
N PRO A 52 7.05 -1.21 13.47
CA PRO A 52 5.68 -0.70 13.61
C PRO A 52 4.73 -0.96 12.42
N PHE A 53 5.14 -1.73 11.41
CA PHE A 53 4.40 -2.00 10.19
C PHE A 53 3.50 -3.24 10.30
N VAL A 54 2.24 -3.09 9.87
CA VAL A 54 1.26 -4.17 9.77
C VAL A 54 0.64 -4.14 8.38
N LEU A 55 0.75 -5.25 7.65
CA LEU A 55 0.15 -5.42 6.33
C LEU A 55 -1.26 -6.00 6.50
N LEU A 56 -2.27 -5.28 6.03
CA LEU A 56 -3.68 -5.67 6.13
C LEU A 56 -4.15 -6.41 4.87
N ALA A 57 -5.19 -7.24 5.01
CA ALA A 57 -5.69 -8.09 3.93
C ALA A 57 -6.32 -7.31 2.76
N ASP A 58 -6.79 -6.08 3.04
CA ASP A 58 -7.37 -5.14 2.09
C ASP A 58 -6.32 -4.33 1.30
N SER A 59 -5.06 -4.77 1.31
CA SER A 59 -3.90 -4.08 0.71
C SER A 59 -3.49 -2.77 1.41
N SER A 60 -4.02 -2.50 2.60
CA SER A 60 -3.65 -1.34 3.40
C SER A 60 -2.38 -1.60 4.23
N LEU A 61 -1.58 -0.56 4.41
CA LEU A 61 -0.43 -0.56 5.32
C LEU A 61 -0.77 0.27 6.55
N LEU A 62 -0.75 -0.38 7.70
CA LEU A 62 -0.85 0.27 8.99
C LEU A 62 0.56 0.50 9.55
N ILE A 63 0.84 1.75 9.91
CA ILE A 63 2.01 2.16 10.69
C ILE A 63 1.50 2.48 12.10
N ALA A 64 1.74 1.58 13.05
CA ALA A 64 1.20 1.67 14.41
C ALA A 64 1.73 2.88 15.19
N ARG A 65 2.98 3.27 14.92
CA ARG A 65 3.63 4.44 15.54
C ARG A 65 4.53 5.12 14.51
N VAL A 66 4.20 6.36 14.15
CA VAL A 66 4.97 7.16 13.19
C VAL A 66 6.05 7.95 13.90
N GLU A 67 7.27 7.91 13.35
CA GLU A 67 8.41 8.68 13.83
C GLU A 67 9.00 9.50 12.68
N ILE A 68 9.48 10.70 13.00
CA ILE A 68 10.22 11.54 12.06
C ILE A 68 11.62 10.92 11.95
N GLN A 69 11.96 10.42 10.77
CA GLN A 69 13.30 9.90 10.47
C GLN A 69 14.24 11.04 10.11
#